data_AF-A0A937DSR2-F1
#
_entry.id   AF-A0A937DSR2-F1
#
_cell.length_a   1.000
_cell.length_b   1.000
_cell.length_c   1.000
_cell.angle_alpha   90.00
_cell.angle_beta   90.00
_cell.angle_gamma   90.00
#
_symmetry.space_group_name_H-M   'P 1'
#
loop_
_entity.id
_entity.type
_entity.pdbx_description
1 polymer ?
#
loop_
_entity_poly.entity_id
_entity_poly.type
_entity_poly.pdbx_seq_one_letter_code
_entity_poly.pdbx_strand_id
1 'polypeptide(L)'
;RKEPVHQLDTGLWLIGATALLNFVAGTICLRLGKKNNSLALQASGKHLQIDTYSTLVIIAGLIIILFTKLYWLDKLIALVMSILIIYNGYKIIRSSLAGIMDEADMELLKKFIEILNKNRSENWIDLHNLRVIKYGSLLHIDCHLTVPWYLNIHEAHHEIDRLSALIKQEFGDMIELFVHTDGCLPFSCRICNKNCEHRKNGFEQKLEWTLTNVISDKKHQL
;
A
#
# COMPACT_ATOMS: atom_id res chain seq x y z
N ARG A 1 -31.42 -38.17 -18.22
CA ARG A 1 -30.64 -38.58 -19.42
C ARG A 1 -29.20 -38.83 -18.96
N LYS A 2 -28.79 -40.10 -18.81
CA LYS A 2 -27.42 -40.47 -18.43
C LYS A 2 -26.63 -40.67 -19.72
N GLU A 3 -26.04 -39.61 -20.25
CA GLU A 3 -25.02 -39.79 -21.29
C GLU A 3 -23.74 -40.28 -20.59
N PRO A 4 -23.09 -41.35 -21.09
CA PRO A 4 -21.86 -41.83 -20.50
C PRO A 4 -20.79 -40.74 -20.62
N VAL A 5 -20.04 -40.52 -19.54
CA VAL A 5 -18.97 -39.52 -19.46
C VAL A 5 -17.80 -40.00 -20.33
N HIS A 6 -17.94 -39.88 -21.65
CA HIS A 6 -17.06 -40.51 -22.64
C HIS A 6 -15.73 -39.74 -22.88
N GLN A 7 -15.47 -38.67 -22.11
CA GLN A 7 -14.33 -37.76 -22.30
C GLN A 7 -13.56 -37.43 -21.01
N LEU A 8 -13.74 -38.20 -19.93
CA LEU A 8 -12.97 -38.03 -18.69
C LEU A 8 -11.45 -38.05 -18.95
N ASP A 9 -11.00 -38.92 -19.85
CA ASP A 9 -9.59 -39.07 -20.19
C ASP A 9 -9.03 -37.83 -20.90
N THR A 10 -9.77 -37.30 -21.88
CA THR A 10 -9.36 -36.09 -22.63
C THR A 10 -9.36 -34.85 -21.73
N GLY A 11 -10.35 -34.74 -20.84
CA GLY A 11 -10.44 -33.65 -19.87
C GLY A 11 -9.28 -33.66 -18.89
N LEU A 12 -8.91 -34.84 -18.37
CA LEU A 12 -7.80 -34.98 -17.43
C LEU A 12 -6.45 -34.58 -18.05
N TRP A 13 -6.20 -34.99 -19.29
CA TRP A 13 -4.99 -34.61 -20.04
C TRP A 13 -4.92 -33.10 -20.29
N LEU A 14 -6.02 -32.48 -20.71
CA LEU A 14 -6.07 -31.04 -20.99
C LEU A 14 -5.81 -30.21 -19.71
N ILE A 15 -6.47 -30.58 -18.61
CA ILE A 15 -6.35 -29.92 -17.33
C ILE A 15 -4.93 -30.11 -16.76
N GLY A 16 -4.36 -31.31 -16.89
CA GLY A 16 -2.98 -31.61 -16.50
C GLY A 16 -1.94 -30.80 -17.29
N ALA A 17 -2.11 -30.69 -18.61
CA ALA A 17 -1.24 -29.86 -19.44
C ALA A 17 -1.33 -28.38 -19.05
N THR A 18 -2.54 -27.88 -18.77
CA THR A 18 -2.75 -26.49 -18.32
C THR A 18 -2.08 -26.24 -16.97
N ALA A 19 -2.19 -27.17 -16.02
CA ALA A 19 -1.53 -27.08 -14.71
C ALA A 19 0.00 -26.99 -14.84
N LEU A 20 0.59 -27.77 -15.75
CA LEU A 20 2.02 -27.76 -16.04
C LEU A 20 2.47 -26.42 -16.63
N LEU A 21 1.73 -25.91 -17.63
CA LEU A 21 2.02 -24.62 -18.24
C LEU A 21 1.94 -23.48 -17.22
N ASN A 22 0.91 -23.45 -16.37
CA ASN A 22 0.77 -22.47 -15.30
C ASN A 22 1.94 -22.54 -14.31
N PHE A 23 2.39 -23.74 -13.95
CA PHE A 23 3.51 -23.91 -13.01
C PHE A 23 4.81 -23.36 -13.57
N VAL A 24 5.10 -23.68 -14.84
CA VAL A 24 6.29 -23.21 -15.55
C VAL A 24 6.26 -21.68 -15.67
N ALA A 25 5.14 -21.13 -16.18
CA ALA A 25 4.97 -19.69 -16.32
C ALA A 25 5.07 -18.96 -14.98
N GLY A 26 4.40 -19.46 -13.94
CA GLY A 26 4.43 -18.88 -12.60
C GLY A 26 5.84 -18.86 -11.99
N THR A 27 6.61 -19.93 -12.20
CA THR A 27 7.99 -20.03 -11.74
C THR A 27 8.91 -19.05 -12.50
N ILE A 28 8.71 -18.88 -13.81
CA ILE A 28 9.46 -17.89 -14.61
C ILE A 28 9.13 -16.47 -14.14
N CYS A 29 7.84 -16.14 -13.98
CA CYS A 29 7.39 -14.84 -13.47
C CYS A 29 7.99 -14.55 -12.08
N LEU A 30 8.00 -15.52 -11.16
CA LEU A 30 8.62 -15.33 -9.84
C LEU A 30 10.12 -15.08 -9.91
N ARG A 31 10.84 -15.82 -10.75
CA ARG A 31 12.29 -15.61 -10.93
C ARG A 31 12.58 -14.24 -11.51
N LEU A 32 11.89 -13.85 -12.58
CA LEU A 32 12.03 -12.54 -13.22
C LEU A 32 11.57 -11.40 -12.29
N GLY A 33 10.49 -11.61 -11.54
CA GLY A 33 9.95 -10.64 -10.60
C GLY A 33 10.89 -10.37 -9.43
N LYS A 34 11.57 -11.41 -8.92
CA LYS A 34 12.63 -11.26 -7.91
C LYS A 34 13.87 -10.58 -8.49
N LYS A 35 14.30 -10.98 -9.70
CA LYS A 35 15.47 -10.39 -10.37
C LYS A 35 15.30 -8.90 -10.66
N ASN A 36 14.09 -8.47 -11.04
CA ASN A 36 13.80 -7.08 -11.42
C ASN A 36 13.10 -6.28 -10.30
N ASN A 37 13.05 -6.79 -9.06
CA ASN A 37 12.34 -6.16 -7.93
C ASN A 37 10.88 -5.74 -8.26
N SER A 38 10.21 -6.49 -9.15
CA SER A 38 8.84 -6.20 -9.58
C SER A 38 7.84 -6.98 -8.72
N LEU A 39 7.17 -6.28 -7.80
CA LEU A 39 6.12 -6.86 -6.96
C LEU A 39 4.93 -7.36 -7.79
N ALA A 40 4.55 -6.64 -8.84
CA ALA A 40 3.48 -7.04 -9.75
C ALA A 40 3.78 -8.39 -10.41
N LEU A 41 5.00 -8.55 -10.96
CA LEU A 41 5.39 -9.79 -11.63
C LEU A 41 5.52 -10.97 -10.65
N GLN A 42 5.98 -10.71 -9.42
CA GLN A 42 5.98 -11.71 -8.36
C GLN A 42 4.56 -12.13 -7.95
N ALA A 43 3.63 -11.18 -7.86
CA ALA A 43 2.23 -11.45 -7.53
C ALA A 43 1.56 -12.31 -8.61
N SER A 44 1.71 -11.95 -9.89
CA SER A 44 1.23 -12.77 -11.02
C SER A 44 1.83 -14.18 -11.02
N GLY A 45 3.12 -14.29 -10.72
CA GLY A 45 3.77 -15.60 -10.63
C GLY A 45 3.22 -16.49 -9.50
N LYS A 46 2.95 -15.92 -8.32
CA LYS A 46 2.29 -16.65 -7.22
C LYS A 46 0.86 -17.05 -7.58
N HIS A 47 0.12 -16.19 -8.27
CA HIS A 47 -1.24 -16.49 -8.71
C HIS A 47 -1.28 -17.74 -9.60
N LEU A 48 -0.41 -17.80 -10.61
CA LEU A 48 -0.31 -18.96 -11.51
C LEU A 48 0.07 -20.25 -10.76
N GLN A 49 0.91 -20.16 -9.73
CA GLN A 49 1.23 -21.33 -8.89
C GLN A 49 0.02 -21.80 -8.08
N ILE A 50 -0.76 -20.87 -7.50
CA ILE A 50 -2.01 -21.20 -6.79
C ILE A 50 -2.98 -21.91 -7.73
N ASP A 51 -3.14 -21.43 -8.97
CA ASP A 51 -4.00 -22.06 -9.98
C ASP A 51 -3.55 -23.49 -10.32
N THR A 52 -2.23 -23.74 -10.40
CA THR A 52 -1.70 -25.10 -10.55
C THR A 52 -2.09 -25.98 -9.37
N TYR A 53 -1.91 -25.53 -8.12
CA TYR A 53 -2.25 -26.33 -6.95
C TYR A 53 -3.75 -26.63 -6.88
N SER A 54 -4.60 -25.63 -7.14
CA SER A 54 -6.04 -25.80 -7.25
C SER A 54 -6.43 -26.84 -8.30
N THR A 55 -5.73 -26.85 -9.43
CA THR A 55 -5.94 -27.82 -10.51
C THR A 55 -5.50 -29.23 -10.12
N LEU A 56 -4.35 -29.37 -9.44
CA LEU A 56 -3.87 -30.66 -8.92
C LEU A 56 -4.82 -31.28 -7.89
N VAL A 57 -5.45 -30.46 -7.05
CA VAL A 57 -6.48 -30.92 -6.10
C VAL A 57 -7.68 -31.53 -6.84
N ILE A 58 -8.14 -30.90 -7.92
CA ILE A 58 -9.24 -31.42 -8.75
C ILE A 58 -8.83 -32.75 -9.40
N ILE A 59 -7.63 -32.81 -10.01
CA ILE A 59 -7.10 -34.04 -10.62
C ILE A 59 -7.04 -35.18 -9.59
N ALA A 60 -6.49 -34.92 -8.41
CA ALA A 60 -6.41 -35.91 -7.33
C ALA A 60 -7.81 -36.39 -6.90
N GLY A 61 -8.76 -35.46 -6.77
CA GLY A 61 -10.16 -35.78 -6.47
C GLY A 61 -10.83 -36.68 -7.52
N LEU A 62 -10.62 -36.38 -8.80
CA LEU A 62 -11.11 -37.19 -9.92
C LEU A 62 -10.51 -38.60 -9.92
N ILE A 63 -9.20 -38.73 -9.66
CA ILE A 63 -8.53 -40.03 -9.54
C ILE A 63 -9.15 -40.85 -8.40
N ILE A 64 -9.38 -40.24 -7.23
CA ILE A 64 -10.03 -40.91 -6.10
C ILE A 64 -11.43 -41.40 -6.48
N ILE A 65 -12.22 -40.59 -7.19
CA ILE A 65 -13.56 -40.97 -7.66
C ILE A 65 -13.49 -42.16 -8.63
N LEU A 66 -12.51 -42.18 -9.55
CA LEU A 66 -12.33 -43.28 -10.50
C LEU A 66 -12.07 -44.62 -9.80
N PHE A 67 -11.25 -44.63 -8.74
CA PHE A 67 -10.97 -45.85 -7.97
C PHE A 67 -12.10 -46.25 -7.02
N THR A 68 -12.68 -45.29 -6.29
CA THR A 68 -13.66 -45.57 -5.24
C THR A 68 -15.11 -45.66 -5.74
N LYS A 69 -15.38 -45.15 -6.96
CA LYS A 69 -16.73 -45.01 -7.56
C LYS A 69 -17.72 -44.22 -6.68
N LEU A 70 -17.21 -43.41 -5.75
CA LEU A 70 -18.00 -42.54 -4.89
C LEU A 70 -18.34 -41.23 -5.61
N TYR A 71 -19.36 -41.26 -6.47
CA TYR A 71 -19.74 -40.09 -7.29
C TYR A 71 -20.21 -38.87 -6.47
N TRP A 72 -20.58 -39.04 -5.20
CA TRP A 72 -20.96 -37.91 -4.33
C TRP A 72 -19.77 -37.01 -3.97
N LEU A 73 -18.54 -37.54 -4.06
CA LEU A 73 -17.32 -36.80 -3.76
C LEU A 73 -17.08 -35.66 -4.75
N ASP A 74 -17.53 -35.81 -6.00
CA ASP A 74 -17.48 -34.75 -7.02
C ASP A 74 -18.21 -33.48 -6.56
N LYS A 75 -19.41 -33.65 -6.00
CA LYS A 75 -20.19 -32.53 -5.46
C LYS A 75 -19.49 -31.84 -4.29
N LEU A 76 -18.81 -32.61 -3.43
CA LEU A 76 -18.05 -32.08 -2.31
C LEU A 76 -16.84 -31.27 -2.78
N ILE A 77 -16.06 -31.82 -3.72
CA ILE A 77 -14.90 -31.15 -4.32
C ILE A 77 -15.35 -29.86 -5.01
N ALA A 78 -16.41 -29.92 -5.81
CA ALA A 78 -16.96 -28.75 -6.49
C ALA A 78 -17.38 -27.65 -5.50
N LEU A 79 -18.01 -28.02 -4.37
CA LEU A 79 -18.39 -27.08 -3.33
C LEU A 79 -17.17 -26.41 -2.68
N VAL A 80 -16.16 -27.19 -2.29
CA VAL A 80 -14.92 -26.67 -1.69
C VAL A 80 -14.19 -25.73 -2.66
N MET A 81 -14.10 -26.11 -3.93
CA MET A 81 -13.48 -25.28 -4.98
C MET A 81 -14.26 -23.98 -5.21
N SER A 82 -15.59 -24.03 -5.21
CA SER A 82 -16.43 -22.82 -5.33
C SER A 82 -16.14 -21.82 -4.20
N ILE A 83 -16.06 -22.31 -2.95
CA ILE A 83 -15.71 -21.46 -1.80
C ILE A 83 -14.31 -20.86 -1.94
N LEU A 84 -13.32 -21.65 -2.37
CA LEU A 84 -11.96 -21.17 -2.61
C LEU A 84 -11.91 -20.08 -3.69
N ILE A 85 -12.62 -20.27 -4.81
CA ILE A 85 -12.69 -19.28 -5.89
C ILE A 85 -13.35 -17.98 -5.39
N ILE A 86 -14.47 -18.08 -4.67
CA ILE A 86 -15.15 -16.91 -4.09
C ILE A 86 -14.22 -16.17 -3.12
N TYR A 87 -13.53 -16.89 -2.24
CA TYR A 87 -12.60 -16.29 -1.28
C TYR A 87 -11.44 -15.57 -1.96
N ASN A 88 -10.82 -16.20 -2.96
CA ASN A 88 -9.74 -15.59 -3.74
C ASN A 88 -10.24 -14.39 -4.55
N GLY A 89 -11.41 -14.48 -5.18
CA GLY A 89 -12.05 -13.39 -5.90
C GLY A 89 -12.35 -12.19 -5.00
N TYR A 90 -12.91 -12.43 -3.82
CA TYR A 90 -13.14 -11.39 -2.80
C TYR A 90 -11.82 -10.72 -2.39
N LYS A 91 -10.77 -11.51 -2.14
CA LYS A 91 -9.44 -10.98 -1.77
C LYS A 91 -8.86 -10.08 -2.87
N ILE A 92 -8.99 -10.47 -4.13
CA ILE A 92 -8.55 -9.67 -5.29
C ILE A 92 -9.35 -8.37 -5.35
N ILE A 93 -10.68 -8.45 -5.33
CA ILE A 93 -11.55 -7.26 -5.38
C ILE A 93 -11.21 -6.31 -4.23
N ARG A 94 -11.08 -6.84 -3.00
CA ARG A 94 -10.70 -6.05 -1.82
C ARG A 94 -9.34 -5.37 -2.01
N SER A 95 -8.33 -6.09 -2.52
CA SER A 95 -7.00 -5.50 -2.76
C SER A 95 -7.01 -4.42 -3.84
N SER A 96 -7.79 -4.60 -4.91
CA SER A 96 -7.94 -3.60 -5.96
C SER A 96 -8.70 -2.37 -5.47
N LEU A 97 -9.76 -2.56 -4.67
CA LEU A 97 -10.49 -1.47 -4.05
C LEU A 97 -9.63 -0.71 -3.04
N ALA A 98 -8.86 -1.41 -2.20
CA ALA A 98 -7.91 -0.79 -1.28
C ALA A 98 -6.86 0.07 -2.01
N GLY A 99 -6.34 -0.41 -3.13
CA GLY A 99 -5.39 0.34 -3.97
C GLY A 99 -5.99 1.58 -4.64
N ILE A 100 -7.32 1.64 -4.83
CA ILE A 100 -8.03 2.80 -5.39
C ILE A 100 -8.48 3.76 -4.27
N MET A 101 -8.76 3.24 -3.07
CA MET A 101 -9.33 3.99 -1.95
C MET A 101 -8.31 4.87 -1.18
N ASP A 102 -7.14 5.15 -1.75
CA ASP A 102 -6.04 5.84 -1.04
C ASP A 102 -5.85 5.26 0.37
N GLU A 103 -5.81 3.92 0.50
CA GLU A 103 -5.41 3.31 1.77
C GLU A 103 -3.95 3.67 1.99
N ALA A 104 -3.74 4.80 2.68
CA ALA A 104 -2.43 5.32 3.02
C ALA A 104 -1.64 4.17 3.63
N ASP A 105 -0.49 3.87 3.04
CA ASP A 105 0.44 2.90 3.60
C ASP A 105 0.82 3.39 5.00
N MET A 106 0.12 2.87 6.02
CA MET A 106 0.18 3.38 7.38
C MET A 106 1.59 3.24 7.95
N GLU A 107 2.36 2.26 7.48
CA GLU A 107 3.77 2.12 7.84
C GLU A 107 4.63 3.21 7.19
N LEU A 108 4.42 3.48 5.90
CA LEU A 108 5.08 4.58 5.20
C LEU A 108 4.77 5.92 5.88
N LEU A 109 3.50 6.19 6.20
CA LEU A 109 3.08 7.43 6.82
C LEU A 109 3.65 7.58 8.24
N LYS A 110 3.68 6.50 9.03
CA LYS A 110 4.35 6.51 10.35
C LYS A 110 5.85 6.81 10.23
N LYS A 111 6.55 6.14 9.30
CA LYS A 111 7.98 6.39 9.05
C LYS A 111 8.22 7.83 8.63
N PHE A 112 7.34 8.38 7.79
CA PHE A 112 7.40 9.77 7.35
C PHE A 112 7.28 10.74 8.52
N ILE A 113 6.28 10.55 9.39
CA ILE A 113 6.06 11.36 10.59
C ILE A 113 7.24 11.25 11.56
N GLU A 114 7.82 10.06 11.74
CA GLU A 114 8.99 9.85 12.59
C GLU A 114 10.20 10.65 12.09
N ILE A 115 10.50 10.56 10.80
CA ILE A 115 11.60 11.32 10.15
C ILE A 115 11.38 12.83 10.30
N LEU A 116 10.15 13.30 10.08
CA LEU A 116 9.79 14.70 10.20
C LEU A 116 9.94 15.21 11.64
N ASN A 117 9.48 14.46 12.64
CA ASN A 117 9.67 14.83 14.04
C ASN A 117 11.15 14.86 14.44
N LYS A 118 11.94 13.88 13.98
CA LYS A 118 13.36 13.75 14.29
C LYS A 118 14.22 14.87 13.69
N ASN A 119 13.90 15.29 12.46
CA ASN A 119 14.67 16.29 11.71
C ASN A 119 13.97 17.66 11.63
N ARG A 120 13.01 17.90 12.54
CA ARG A 120 12.16 19.09 12.51
C ARG A 120 12.97 20.37 12.66
N SER A 121 12.94 21.23 11.62
CA SER A 121 13.45 22.60 11.70
C SER A 121 12.70 23.40 12.77
N GLU A 122 13.37 24.33 13.45
CA GLU A 122 12.71 25.24 14.39
C GLU A 122 11.67 26.14 13.71
N ASN A 123 11.81 26.36 12.41
CA ASN A 123 10.86 27.12 11.60
C ASN A 123 9.61 26.30 11.26
N TRP A 124 9.60 24.98 11.45
CA TRP A 124 8.44 24.12 11.17
C TRP A 124 7.54 24.07 12.41
N ILE A 125 6.68 25.08 12.54
CA ILE A 125 5.85 25.30 13.72
C ILE A 125 4.69 24.31 13.78
N ASP A 126 4.12 23.97 12.64
CA ASP A 126 3.04 22.99 12.55
C ASP A 126 3.01 22.31 11.19
N LEU A 127 2.45 21.10 11.14
CA LEU A 127 2.22 20.32 9.92
C LEU A 127 0.87 19.63 10.03
N HIS A 128 0.00 19.87 9.05
CA HIS A 128 -1.37 19.35 9.01
C HIS A 128 -1.78 19.07 7.56
N ASN A 129 -2.96 18.47 7.38
CA ASN A 129 -3.47 18.03 6.08
C ASN A 129 -2.48 17.14 5.29
N LEU A 130 -1.68 16.31 5.99
CA LEU A 130 -0.68 15.44 5.37
C LEU A 130 -1.37 14.28 4.62
N ARG A 131 -1.10 14.20 3.33
CA ARG A 131 -1.49 13.12 2.43
C ARG A 131 -0.23 12.54 1.78
N VAL A 132 -0.11 11.23 1.79
CA VAL A 132 0.97 10.49 1.11
C VAL A 132 0.32 9.40 0.29
N ILE A 133 0.45 9.50 -1.04
CA ILE A 133 -0.13 8.57 -1.99
C ILE A 133 1.01 7.91 -2.78
N LYS A 134 0.96 6.59 -2.94
CA LYS A 134 1.98 5.81 -3.64
C LYS A 134 1.46 5.31 -4.98
N TYR A 135 1.98 5.88 -6.07
CA TYR A 135 1.71 5.43 -7.44
C TYR A 135 2.87 4.60 -7.96
N GLY A 136 2.82 3.28 -7.71
CA GLY A 136 3.92 2.37 -8.06
C GLY A 136 5.20 2.70 -7.29
N SER A 137 6.18 3.28 -7.97
CA SER A 137 7.45 3.73 -7.38
C SER A 137 7.52 5.25 -7.10
N LEU A 138 6.52 6.02 -7.55
CA LEU A 138 6.42 7.46 -7.30
C LEU A 138 5.61 7.71 -6.01
N LEU A 139 6.12 8.59 -5.15
CA LEU A 139 5.37 9.10 -3.99
C LEU A 139 4.87 10.50 -4.27
N HIS A 140 3.56 10.71 -4.13
CA HIS A 140 2.93 12.02 -4.15
C HIS A 140 2.62 12.44 -2.72
N ILE A 141 3.15 13.59 -2.31
CA ILE A 141 3.05 14.09 -0.95
C ILE A 141 2.44 15.48 -1.01
N ASP A 142 1.35 15.68 -0.28
CA ASP A 142 0.67 16.97 -0.11
C ASP A 142 0.57 17.25 1.39
N CYS A 143 0.96 18.45 1.82
CA CYS A 143 0.81 18.87 3.20
C CYS A 143 0.74 20.38 3.35
N HIS A 144 0.26 20.83 4.51
CA HIS A 144 0.36 22.20 4.93
C HIS A 144 1.48 22.34 5.96
N LEU A 145 2.44 23.25 5.72
CA LEU A 145 3.53 23.55 6.62
C LEU A 145 3.38 24.97 7.17
N THR A 146 3.23 25.10 8.49
CA THR A 146 3.19 26.40 9.15
C THR A 146 4.60 26.86 9.53
N VAL A 147 4.99 28.04 9.04
CA VAL A 147 6.28 28.70 9.26
C VAL A 147 6.09 30.08 9.92
N PRO A 148 7.13 30.75 10.44
CA PRO A 148 6.98 32.08 11.00
C PRO A 148 6.38 33.07 9.98
N TRP A 149 5.31 33.79 10.37
CA TRP A 149 4.57 34.67 9.46
C TRP A 149 5.40 35.81 8.85
N TYR A 150 6.53 36.15 9.49
CA TYR A 150 7.43 37.22 9.07
C TYR A 150 8.52 36.75 8.10
N LEU A 151 8.60 35.44 7.79
CA LEU A 151 9.47 34.98 6.72
C LEU A 151 9.01 35.57 5.39
N ASN A 152 9.96 36.09 4.61
CA ASN A 152 9.67 36.45 3.24
C ASN A 152 9.52 35.20 2.36
N ILE A 153 9.06 35.39 1.12
CA ILE A 153 8.78 34.28 0.19
C ILE A 153 10.02 33.40 -0.04
N HIS A 154 11.21 33.98 -0.17
CA HIS A 154 12.44 33.22 -0.39
C HIS A 154 12.84 32.40 0.85
N GLU A 155 12.71 32.97 2.04
CA GLU A 155 12.99 32.27 3.30
C GLU A 155 12.01 31.12 3.52
N ALA A 156 10.73 31.34 3.26
CA ALA A 156 9.72 30.30 3.31
C ALA A 156 10.00 29.19 2.28
N HIS A 157 10.36 29.55 1.05
CA HIS A 157 10.73 28.59 0.01
C HIS A 157 11.95 27.76 0.39
N HIS A 158 12.96 28.37 1.03
CA HIS A 158 14.13 27.64 1.53
C HIS A 158 13.78 26.60 2.59
N GLU A 159 12.78 26.85 3.46
CA GLU A 159 12.28 25.83 4.39
C GLU A 159 11.56 24.68 3.67
N ILE A 160 10.84 24.97 2.58
CA ILE A 160 10.21 23.94 1.72
C ILE A 160 11.28 23.12 0.99
N ASP A 161 12.33 23.75 0.46
CA ASP A 161 13.46 23.07 -0.18
C ASP A 161 14.17 22.14 0.81
N ARG A 162 14.35 22.59 2.05
CA ARG A 162 14.91 21.78 3.14
C ARG A 162 14.03 20.57 3.47
N LEU A 163 12.71 20.76 3.52
CA LEU A 163 11.75 19.68 3.70
C LEU A 163 11.83 18.68 2.52
N SER A 164 11.87 19.18 1.29
CA SER A 164 11.99 18.36 0.07
C SER A 164 13.28 17.54 0.06
N ALA A 165 14.42 18.15 0.40
CA ALA A 165 15.70 17.49 0.46
C ALA A 165 15.74 16.38 1.52
N LEU A 166 15.18 16.64 2.71
CA LEU A 166 15.04 15.64 3.78
C LEU A 166 14.23 14.43 3.32
N ILE A 167 13.08 14.69 2.67
CA ILE A 167 12.20 13.64 2.19
C ILE A 167 12.89 12.80 1.10
N LYS A 168 13.55 13.45 0.12
CA LYS A 168 14.29 12.76 -0.94
C LYS A 168 15.44 11.91 -0.41
N GLN A 169 16.15 12.40 0.61
CA GLN A 169 17.23 11.65 1.24
C GLN A 169 16.76 10.32 1.86
N GLU A 170 15.56 10.29 2.44
CA GLU A 170 15.05 9.13 3.18
C GLU A 170 14.18 8.17 2.34
N PHE A 171 13.51 8.70 1.30
CA PHE A 171 12.54 7.95 0.49
C PHE A 171 12.93 7.83 -0.99
N GLY A 172 14.04 8.45 -1.43
CA GLY A 172 14.56 8.42 -2.79
C GLY A 172 14.09 9.59 -3.67
N ASP A 173 14.56 9.64 -4.92
CA ASP A 173 14.32 10.79 -5.81
C ASP A 173 12.95 10.79 -6.52
N MET A 174 12.23 9.67 -6.53
CA MET A 174 10.92 9.55 -7.18
C MET A 174 9.81 10.09 -6.27
N ILE A 175 9.83 11.41 -6.04
CA ILE A 175 8.90 12.10 -5.14
C ILE A 175 8.39 13.37 -5.80
N GLU A 176 7.08 13.56 -5.75
CA GLU A 176 6.39 14.79 -6.06
C GLU A 176 5.84 15.38 -4.76
N LEU A 177 6.24 16.61 -4.44
CA LEU A 177 5.93 17.27 -3.17
C LEU A 177 5.21 18.59 -3.43
N PHE A 178 4.00 18.72 -2.91
CA PHE A 178 3.23 19.96 -2.82
C PHE A 178 3.14 20.39 -1.37
N VAL A 179 3.57 21.62 -1.08
CA VAL A 179 3.50 22.18 0.28
C VAL A 179 2.73 23.49 0.23
N HIS A 180 1.54 23.49 0.83
CA HIS A 180 0.87 24.74 1.15
C HIS A 180 1.58 25.39 2.34
N THR A 181 2.02 26.63 2.19
CA THR A 181 2.78 27.31 3.25
C THR A 181 1.87 28.27 4.01
N ASP A 182 1.77 28.05 5.31
CA ASP A 182 0.98 28.85 6.24
C ASP A 182 1.88 29.73 7.10
N GLY A 183 1.45 30.98 7.34
CA GLY A 183 2.04 31.82 8.38
C GLY A 183 1.52 31.45 9.77
N CYS A 184 2.38 31.45 10.78
CA CYS A 184 1.98 31.17 12.15
C CYS A 184 1.05 32.26 12.71
N LEU A 185 0.09 31.84 13.54
CA LEU A 185 -0.89 32.71 14.19
C LEU A 185 -0.61 32.81 15.70
N PRO A 186 -1.25 33.73 16.43
CA PRO A 186 -1.00 33.88 17.88
C PRO A 186 -1.18 32.58 18.67
N PHE A 187 -2.16 31.72 18.32
CA PHE A 187 -2.34 30.43 18.99
C PHE A 187 -1.19 29.44 18.73
N SER A 188 -0.51 29.55 17.58
CA SER A 188 0.63 28.68 17.23
C SER A 188 1.83 28.91 18.17
N CYS A 189 1.89 30.05 18.86
CA CYS A 189 2.97 30.34 19.82
C CYS A 189 3.06 29.29 20.94
N ARG A 190 1.92 28.74 21.38
CA ARG A 190 1.86 27.72 22.44
C ARG A 190 2.59 26.44 22.08
N ILE A 191 2.61 26.09 20.78
CA ILE A 191 3.24 24.88 20.25
C ILE A 191 4.61 25.12 19.58
N CYS A 192 4.97 26.37 19.36
CA CYS A 192 6.22 26.78 18.73
C CYS A 192 7.36 26.79 19.76
N ASN A 193 8.40 25.95 19.58
CA ASN A 193 9.58 25.92 20.45
C ASN A 193 10.70 26.89 20.02
N LYS A 194 10.49 27.67 18.95
CA LYS A 194 11.50 28.62 18.45
C LYS A 194 11.64 29.82 19.40
N ASN A 195 12.86 30.25 19.69
CA ASN A 195 13.07 31.55 20.32
C ASN A 195 12.70 32.67 19.33
N CYS A 196 11.65 33.46 19.64
CA CYS A 196 10.98 34.33 18.66
C CYS A 196 10.66 35.70 19.27
N GLU A 197 11.19 36.75 18.64
CA GLU A 197 10.98 38.15 19.06
C GLU A 197 9.53 38.62 18.84
N HIS A 198 8.82 38.02 17.88
CA HIS A 198 7.43 38.35 17.55
C HIS A 198 6.38 37.53 18.33
N ARG A 199 6.82 36.78 19.36
CA ARG A 199 5.96 35.88 20.13
C ARG A 199 4.86 36.64 20.87
N LYS A 200 3.61 36.18 20.73
CA LYS A 200 2.43 36.76 21.41
C LYS A 200 1.98 35.98 22.63
N ASN A 201 2.12 34.65 22.63
CA ASN A 201 1.80 33.79 23.76
C ASN A 201 3.01 32.96 24.19
N GLY A 202 3.08 32.59 25.47
CA GLY A 202 4.14 31.73 26.00
C GLY A 202 4.18 30.37 25.29
N PHE A 203 5.39 29.78 25.21
CA PHE A 203 5.53 28.39 24.82
C PHE A 203 4.98 27.51 25.94
N GLU A 204 4.16 26.51 25.60
CA GLU A 204 3.57 25.58 26.57
C GLU A 204 4.13 24.17 26.35
N GLN A 205 4.02 23.62 25.14
CA GLN A 205 4.61 22.32 24.81
C GLN A 205 4.92 22.19 23.32
N LYS A 206 5.95 21.43 22.95
CA LYS A 206 6.21 21.09 21.56
C LYS A 206 5.21 20.00 21.16
N LEU A 207 4.34 20.30 20.20
CA LEU A 207 3.40 19.31 19.68
C LEU A 207 4.15 18.23 18.90
N GLU A 208 4.04 16.99 19.34
CA GLU A 208 4.50 15.82 18.59
C GLU A 208 3.51 15.52 17.45
N TRP A 209 4.03 15.40 16.24
CA TRP A 209 3.22 14.99 15.10
C TRP A 209 2.93 13.50 15.19
N THR A 210 1.66 13.12 15.12
CA THR A 210 1.19 11.75 15.19
C THR A 210 0.25 11.49 14.03
N LEU A 211 0.05 10.22 13.68
CA LEU A 211 -0.82 9.82 12.57
C LEU A 211 -2.22 10.46 12.66
N THR A 212 -2.79 10.55 13.86
CA THR A 212 -4.15 11.04 14.05
C THR A 212 -4.27 12.55 13.91
N ASN A 213 -3.21 13.30 14.16
CA ASN A 213 -3.27 14.75 14.20
C ASN A 213 -2.88 15.38 12.85
N VAL A 214 -1.82 14.90 12.19
CA VAL A 214 -1.33 15.50 10.93
C VAL A 214 -2.22 15.27 9.72
N ILE A 215 -3.06 14.23 9.72
CA ILE A 215 -3.96 13.94 8.59
C ILE A 215 -5.13 14.93 8.55
N SER A 216 -5.48 15.52 9.69
CA SER A 216 -6.59 16.47 9.77
C SER A 216 -6.24 17.78 9.08
N ASP A 217 -7.17 18.35 8.31
CA ASP A 217 -7.07 19.72 7.78
C ASP A 217 -7.44 20.75 8.86
N LYS A 218 -6.76 20.68 10.01
CA LYS A 218 -6.93 21.58 11.13
C LYS A 218 -5.56 21.93 11.70
N LYS A 219 -5.28 23.23 11.77
CA LYS A 219 -4.11 23.75 12.49
C LYS A 219 -4.16 23.33 13.95
N HIS A 220 -3.06 22.80 14.45
CA HIS A 220 -3.02 22.29 15.82
C HIS A 220 -3.00 23.42 16.85
N GLN A 221 -3.71 23.19 17.95
CA GLN A 221 -3.87 24.13 19.05
C GLN A 221 -3.87 23.35 20.37
N LEU A 222 -3.51 24.03 21.47
CA LEU A 222 -3.65 23.54 22.85
C LEU A 222 -4.90 24.11 23.49
#